data_AF-A0A1G7IJA3-F1
#
_entry.id   AF-A0A1G7IJA3-F1
#
_cell.length_a   1.000
_cell.length_b   1.000
_cell.length_c   1.000
_cell.angle_alpha   90.00
_cell.angle_beta   90.00
_cell.angle_gamma   90.00
#
_symmetry.space_group_name_H-M   'P 1'
#
loop_
_entity.id
_entity.type
_entity.pdbx_description
1 polymer ?
#
loop_
_entity_poly.entity_id
_entity_poly.type
_entity_poly.pdbx_seq_one_letter_code
_entity_poly.pdbx_strand_id
1 'polypeptide(L)'
;WVHAERLVHRLDTFTEAARQAKETVRSLIWWVYADLKAYRDAPTPRRKAEMTARFERIFKRRTGFATLDRLLARLRANKNDLLRVLDRPEIPLHTNGSENDIRCQVIRRKISAATHSDDGRDCRDAFLGLNKTCRKLGVSFWDYLGTRLGAPVASPVPNLAELVTARCHA
;
A
#
# COMPACT_ATOMS: atom_id res chain seq x y z
N TRP A 1 -3.40 5.69 4.30
CA TRP A 1 -4.45 6.12 5.24
C TRP A 1 -4.72 5.15 6.38
N VAL A 2 -5.07 3.88 6.13
CA VAL A 2 -5.34 2.89 7.21
C VAL A 2 -4.18 2.78 8.22
N HIS A 3 -2.93 2.84 7.74
CA HIS A 3 -1.77 2.87 8.63
C HIS A 3 -1.71 4.13 9.51
N ALA A 4 -2.07 5.30 8.97
CA ALA A 4 -2.10 6.55 9.73
C ALA A 4 -3.17 6.51 10.84
N GLU A 5 -4.35 5.97 10.54
CA GLU A 5 -5.39 5.74 11.55
C GLU A 5 -4.92 4.77 12.64
N ARG A 6 -4.28 3.66 12.26
CA ARG A 6 -3.76 2.66 13.19
C ARG A 6 -2.75 3.25 14.18
N LEU A 7 -1.96 4.24 13.77
CA LEU A 7 -1.04 4.94 14.67
C LEU A 7 -1.81 5.69 15.77
N VAL A 8 -2.93 6.34 15.42
CA VAL A 8 -3.79 7.03 16.39
C VAL A 8 -4.54 6.03 17.26
N HIS A 9 -5.07 4.95 16.67
CA HIS A 9 -5.79 3.90 17.40
C HIS A 9 -4.93 3.26 18.48
N ARG A 10 -3.63 3.03 18.24
CA ARG A 10 -2.72 2.39 19.20
C ARG A 10 -2.25 3.31 20.33
N LEU A 11 -2.63 4.58 20.35
CA LEU A 11 -2.28 5.46 21.46
C LEU A 11 -3.03 5.06 22.73
N ASP A 12 -2.30 4.89 23.82
CA ASP A 12 -2.87 4.70 25.15
C ASP A 12 -3.48 6.02 25.65
N THR A 13 -4.64 5.91 26.30
CA THR A 13 -5.38 7.05 26.84
C THR A 13 -5.71 6.80 28.30
N PHE A 14 -5.28 7.72 29.17
CA PHE A 14 -5.41 7.59 30.62
C PHE A 14 -6.46 8.54 31.23
N THR A 15 -7.00 9.47 30.44
CA THR A 15 -8.03 10.42 30.85
C THR A 15 -9.19 10.40 29.86
N GLU A 16 -10.38 10.80 30.31
CA GLU A 16 -11.55 10.90 29.44
C GLU A 16 -11.34 11.93 28.33
N ALA A 17 -10.72 13.08 28.65
CA ALA A 17 -10.36 14.08 27.66
C ALA A 17 -9.44 13.52 26.56
N ALA A 18 -8.45 12.69 26.91
CA ALA A 18 -7.57 12.05 25.95
C ALA A 18 -8.30 11.01 25.09
N ARG A 19 -9.23 10.24 25.68
CA ARG A 19 -10.08 9.27 24.97
C ARG A 19 -10.97 9.97 23.94
N GLN A 20 -11.65 11.04 24.34
CA GLN A 20 -12.50 11.83 23.46
C GLN A 20 -11.70 12.49 22.31
N ALA A 21 -10.51 13.04 22.62
CA ALA A 21 -9.62 13.61 21.62
C ALA A 21 -9.20 12.57 20.57
N LYS A 22 -8.82 11.37 21.03
CA LYS A 22 -8.45 10.24 20.17
C LYS A 22 -9.60 9.84 19.25
N GLU A 23 -10.80 9.59 19.78
CA GLU A 23 -11.96 9.17 18.98
C GLU A 23 -12.41 10.26 17.98
N THR A 24 -12.33 11.53 18.38
CA THR A 24 -12.58 12.66 17.48
C THR A 24 -11.61 12.65 16.29
N VAL A 25 -10.31 12.49 16.55
CA VAL A 25 -9.30 12.44 15.48
C VAL A 25 -9.50 11.23 14.58
N ARG A 26 -9.79 10.05 15.14
CA ARG A 26 -10.07 8.84 14.35
C ARG A 26 -11.25 9.04 13.40
N SER A 27 -12.34 9.62 13.89
CA SER A 27 -13.52 9.95 13.09
C SER A 27 -13.16 10.90 11.94
N LEU A 28 -12.36 11.95 12.21
CA LEU A 28 -11.90 12.89 11.18
C LEU A 28 -11.01 12.23 10.12
N ILE A 29 -10.13 11.31 10.52
CA ILE A 29 -9.30 10.55 9.58
C ILE A 29 -10.16 9.68 8.67
N TRP A 30 -11.15 8.98 9.23
CA TRP A 30 -12.06 8.14 8.43
C TRP A 30 -12.93 8.97 7.48
N TRP A 31 -13.33 10.18 7.89
CA TRP A 31 -14.05 11.10 7.03
C TRP A 31 -13.20 11.55 5.83
N VAL A 32 -11.95 11.97 6.07
CA VAL A 32 -11.01 12.30 4.97
C VAL A 32 -10.79 11.10 4.06
N TYR A 33 -10.65 9.89 4.61
CA TYR A 33 -10.51 8.68 3.82
C TYR A 33 -11.73 8.40 2.93
N ALA A 34 -12.95 8.57 3.46
CA ALA A 34 -14.18 8.43 2.69
C ALA A 34 -14.27 9.48 1.56
N ASP A 35 -13.92 10.73 1.85
CA ASP A 35 -13.88 11.79 0.84
C ASP A 35 -12.86 11.51 -0.27
N LEU A 36 -11.68 10.97 0.08
CA LEU A 36 -10.65 10.59 -0.88
C LEU A 36 -11.13 9.47 -1.82
N LYS A 37 -11.92 8.52 -1.31
CA LYS A 37 -12.56 7.50 -2.17
C LYS A 37 -13.52 8.17 -3.15
N ALA A 38 -14.40 9.04 -2.68
CA ALA A 38 -15.35 9.75 -3.53
C ALA A 38 -14.69 10.76 -4.50
N TYR A 39 -13.51 11.28 -4.15
CA TYR A 39 -12.73 12.16 -5.02
C TYR A 39 -12.19 11.40 -6.23
N ARG A 40 -11.72 10.16 -6.02
CA ARG A 40 -11.17 9.34 -7.10
C ARG A 40 -12.16 9.14 -8.24
N ASP A 41 -13.44 8.99 -7.92
CA ASP A 41 -14.48 8.73 -8.92
C ASP A 41 -14.88 10.00 -9.71
N ALA A 42 -14.61 11.19 -9.17
CA ALA A 42 -14.91 12.48 -9.81
C ALA A 42 -13.91 13.57 -9.38
N PRO A 43 -12.65 13.53 -9.87
CA PRO A 43 -11.60 14.45 -9.46
C PRO A 43 -11.81 15.82 -10.10
N THR A 44 -11.78 16.88 -9.29
CA THR A 44 -11.84 18.26 -9.78
C THR A 44 -10.84 19.15 -9.05
N PRO A 45 -10.32 20.22 -9.69
CA PRO A 45 -9.41 21.16 -9.05
C PRO A 45 -9.99 21.78 -7.78
N ARG A 46 -11.30 22.08 -7.78
CA ARG A 46 -12.01 22.62 -6.62
C ARG A 46 -12.00 21.66 -5.44
N ARG A 47 -12.41 20.40 -5.66
CA ARG A 47 -12.42 19.37 -4.59
C ARG A 47 -11.02 19.08 -4.07
N LYS A 48 -10.00 19.09 -4.94
CA LYS A 48 -8.59 18.96 -4.55
C LYS A 48 -8.15 20.05 -3.57
N ALA A 49 -8.48 21.31 -3.85
CA ALA A 49 -8.20 22.43 -2.96
C ALA A 49 -8.95 22.30 -1.63
N GLU A 50 -10.24 21.98 -1.67
CA GLU A 50 -11.08 21.77 -0.47
C GLU A 50 -10.52 20.65 0.44
N MET A 51 -10.16 19.51 -0.13
CA MET A 51 -9.60 18.38 0.61
C MET A 51 -8.22 18.71 1.19
N THR A 52 -7.40 19.44 0.45
CA THR A 52 -6.09 19.91 0.94
C THR A 52 -6.25 20.84 2.14
N ALA A 53 -7.16 21.81 2.07
CA ALA A 53 -7.45 22.72 3.18
C ALA A 53 -8.05 22.00 4.40
N ARG A 54 -8.96 21.04 4.14
CA ARG A 54 -9.57 20.19 5.17
C ARG A 54 -8.53 19.34 5.89
N PHE A 55 -7.58 18.74 5.17
CA PHE A 55 -6.44 18.03 5.73
C PHE A 55 -5.64 18.95 6.66
N GLU A 56 -5.21 20.12 6.18
CA GLU A 56 -4.43 21.06 7.01
C GLU A 56 -5.15 21.43 8.30
N ARG A 57 -6.46 21.73 8.22
CA ARG A 57 -7.27 22.07 9.39
C ARG A 57 -7.34 20.95 10.43
N ILE A 58 -7.46 19.70 9.99
CA ILE A 58 -7.54 18.53 10.88
C ILE A 58 -6.19 18.29 11.56
N PHE A 59 -5.10 18.26 10.79
CA PHE A 59 -3.78 17.88 11.31
C PHE A 59 -3.01 19.04 11.97
N LYS A 60 -3.50 20.29 11.87
CA LYS A 60 -2.99 21.45 12.64
C LYS A 60 -3.67 21.63 14.00
N ARG A 61 -4.75 20.89 14.27
CA ARG A 61 -5.49 20.98 15.53
C ARG A 61 -4.60 20.62 16.72
N ARG A 62 -4.78 21.35 17.83
CA ARG A 62 -4.27 20.93 19.15
C ARG A 62 -5.40 20.29 19.95
N THR A 63 -5.09 19.18 20.58
CA THR A 63 -6.06 18.35 21.30
C THR A 63 -5.87 18.41 22.81
N GLY A 64 -4.76 18.97 23.30
CA GLY A 64 -4.37 18.93 24.72
C GLY A 64 -3.76 17.58 25.13
N PHE A 65 -3.76 16.59 24.23
CA PHE A 65 -3.08 15.32 24.40
C PHE A 65 -1.75 15.36 23.65
N ALA A 66 -0.66 15.65 24.37
CA ALA A 66 0.66 15.92 23.78
C ALA A 66 1.16 14.82 22.83
N THR A 67 0.96 13.55 23.15
CA THR A 67 1.36 12.43 22.29
C THR A 67 0.58 12.41 20.98
N LEU A 68 -0.73 12.68 21.03
CA LEU A 68 -1.57 12.79 19.84
C LEU A 68 -1.19 14.02 19.01
N ASP A 69 -0.93 15.16 19.63
CA ASP A 69 -0.54 16.39 18.93
C ASP A 69 0.80 16.21 18.18
N ARG A 70 1.78 15.52 18.79
CA ARG A 70 3.05 15.15 18.11
C ARG A 70 2.80 14.20 16.93
N LEU A 71 1.91 13.23 17.09
CA LEU A 71 1.55 12.31 16.00
C LEU A 71 0.86 13.05 14.85
N LEU A 72 -0.07 13.96 15.14
CA LEU A 72 -0.73 14.79 14.13
C LEU A 72 0.27 15.65 13.36
N ALA A 73 1.23 16.26 14.05
CA ALA A 73 2.30 17.03 13.41
C ALA A 73 3.15 16.16 12.46
N ARG A 74 3.50 14.93 12.87
CA ARG A 74 4.21 13.97 12.01
C ARG A 74 3.38 13.55 10.79
N LEU A 75 2.09 13.27 10.97
CA LEU A 75 1.20 12.94 9.86
C LEU A 75 1.04 14.13 8.89
N ARG A 76 1.00 15.35 9.43
CA ARG A 76 0.98 16.59 8.64
C ARG A 76 2.24 16.75 7.79
N ALA A 77 3.42 16.43 8.34
CA ALA A 77 4.67 16.46 7.59
C ALA A 77 4.66 15.49 6.40
N ASN A 78 3.95 14.35 6.52
CA ASN A 78 3.78 13.36 5.46
C ASN A 78 2.58 13.65 4.52
N LYS A 79 2.13 14.90 4.44
CA LYS A 79 0.98 15.32 3.63
C LYS A 79 1.06 14.86 2.17
N ASN A 80 2.22 15.02 1.54
CA ASN A 80 2.39 14.73 0.12
C ASN A 80 2.15 13.24 -0.21
N ASP A 81 2.47 12.35 0.73
CA ASP A 81 2.21 10.92 0.56
C ASP A 81 0.76 10.57 0.90
N LEU A 82 0.20 11.17 1.94
CA LEU A 82 -1.19 10.94 2.33
C LEU A 82 -2.18 11.49 1.28
N LEU A 83 -1.86 12.59 0.62
CA LEU A 83 -2.71 13.22 -0.38
C LEU A 83 -2.32 12.92 -1.83
N ARG A 84 -1.41 11.97 -2.08
CA ARG A 84 -0.91 11.64 -3.43
C ARG A 84 -2.04 11.33 -4.43
N VAL A 85 -3.12 10.72 -3.98
CA VAL A 85 -4.31 10.43 -4.80
C VAL A 85 -4.95 11.68 -5.42
N LEU A 86 -4.71 12.87 -4.85
CA LEU A 86 -5.20 14.13 -5.40
C LEU A 86 -4.51 14.48 -6.72
N ASP A 87 -3.27 14.04 -6.89
CA ASP A 87 -2.48 14.20 -8.13
C ASP A 87 -2.60 12.98 -9.06
N ARG A 88 -2.79 11.80 -8.48
CA ARG A 88 -2.83 10.51 -9.18
C ARG A 88 -4.03 9.69 -8.71
N PRO A 89 -5.26 10.02 -9.16
CA PRO A 89 -6.48 9.36 -8.67
C PRO A 89 -6.48 7.84 -8.88
N GLU A 90 -5.80 7.35 -9.92
CA GLU A 90 -5.73 5.93 -10.28
C GLU A 90 -4.99 5.06 -9.25
N ILE A 91 -4.20 5.65 -8.34
CA ILE A 91 -3.47 4.87 -7.35
C ILE A 91 -4.38 4.42 -6.20
N PRO A 92 -4.19 3.21 -5.66
CA PRO A 92 -4.89 2.79 -4.45
C PRO A 92 -4.56 3.66 -3.23
N LEU A 93 -5.56 3.89 -2.35
CA LEU A 93 -5.39 4.64 -1.09
C LEU A 93 -4.66 3.86 0.02
N HIS A 94 -4.28 2.62 -0.26
CA HIS A 94 -3.62 1.70 0.65
C HIS A 94 -2.49 0.95 -0.04
N THR A 95 -1.51 0.53 0.75
CA THR A 95 -0.31 -0.18 0.29
C THR A 95 -0.45 -1.70 0.35
N ASN A 96 -1.64 -2.24 0.66
CA ASN A 96 -1.86 -3.68 0.86
C ASN A 96 -1.35 -4.55 -0.30
N GLY A 97 -1.52 -4.10 -1.55
CA GLY A 97 -1.01 -4.82 -2.73
C GLY A 97 0.51 -4.94 -2.72
N SER A 98 1.20 -3.81 -2.56
CA SER A 98 2.67 -3.75 -2.44
C SER A 98 3.18 -4.53 -1.23
N GLU A 99 2.51 -4.43 -0.08
CA GLU A 99 2.85 -5.19 1.14
C GLU A 99 2.71 -6.70 0.92
N ASN A 100 1.66 -7.14 0.23
CA ASN A 100 1.45 -8.55 -0.11
C ASN A 100 2.49 -9.07 -1.12
N ASP A 101 2.94 -8.21 -2.04
CA ASP A 101 3.99 -8.56 -3.00
C ASP A 101 5.30 -8.86 -2.28
N ILE A 102 5.73 -8.02 -1.33
CA ILE A 102 6.98 -8.24 -0.56
C ILE A 102 6.86 -9.28 0.56
N ARG A 103 5.65 -9.62 1.01
CA ARG A 103 5.42 -10.48 2.17
C ARG A 103 6.12 -11.84 2.06
N CYS A 104 6.11 -12.43 0.87
CA CYS A 104 6.76 -13.71 0.60
C CYS A 104 8.28 -13.65 0.85
N GLN A 105 8.95 -12.57 0.44
CA GLN A 105 10.36 -12.33 0.68
C GLN A 105 10.65 -12.19 2.18
N VAL A 106 9.83 -11.42 2.89
CA VAL A 106 9.98 -11.22 4.35
C VAL A 106 9.79 -12.52 5.12
N ILE A 107 8.78 -13.33 4.77
CA ILE A 107 8.55 -14.65 5.38
C ILE A 107 9.73 -15.57 5.10
N ARG A 108 10.19 -15.65 3.85
CA ARG A 108 11.31 -16.52 3.47
C ARG A 108 12.58 -16.14 4.23
N ARG A 109 12.91 -14.84 4.31
CA ARG A 109 14.04 -14.35 5.10
C ARG A 109 13.94 -14.73 6.58
N LYS A 110 12.74 -14.64 7.16
CA LYS A 110 12.50 -15.02 8.57
C LYS A 110 12.75 -16.51 8.81
N ILE A 111 12.37 -17.38 7.87
CA ILE A 111 12.52 -18.83 8.00
C ILE A 111 13.95 -19.29 7.67
N SER A 112 14.58 -18.73 6.63
CA SER A 112 15.86 -19.22 6.11
C SER A 112 17.09 -18.48 6.63
N ALA A 113 16.93 -17.56 7.60
CA ALA A 113 18.01 -16.71 8.12
C ALA A 113 18.79 -15.94 7.03
N ALA A 114 18.08 -15.51 5.97
CA ALA A 114 18.59 -14.85 4.75
C ALA A 114 19.24 -15.79 3.70
N THR A 115 19.98 -15.20 2.76
CA THR A 115 20.67 -15.89 1.65
C THR A 115 22.17 -15.83 1.91
N HIS A 116 22.87 -16.95 1.74
CA HIS A 116 24.30 -17.10 2.09
C HIS A 116 25.27 -16.74 0.95
N SER A 117 24.76 -16.53 -0.26
CA SER A 117 25.53 -16.10 -1.43
C SER A 117 24.70 -15.15 -2.29
N ASP A 118 25.37 -14.37 -3.15
CA ASP A 118 24.70 -13.48 -4.09
C ASP A 118 24.01 -14.27 -5.21
N ASP A 119 24.60 -15.35 -5.72
CA ASP A 119 23.92 -16.26 -6.65
C ASP A 119 22.62 -16.83 -6.07
N GLY A 120 22.63 -17.19 -4.77
CA GLY A 120 21.44 -17.68 -4.07
C GLY A 120 20.38 -16.60 -3.88
N ARG A 121 20.80 -15.34 -3.71
CA ARG A 121 19.91 -14.18 -3.65
C ARG A 121 19.27 -13.92 -5.01
N ASP A 122 20.05 -13.89 -6.07
CA ASP A 122 19.60 -13.61 -7.44
C ASP A 122 18.66 -14.69 -7.94
N CYS A 123 19.01 -15.97 -7.72
CA CYS A 123 18.13 -17.09 -8.04
C CYS A 123 16.79 -16.96 -7.29
N ARG A 124 16.82 -16.72 -5.97
CA ARG A 124 15.58 -16.53 -5.19
C ARG A 124 14.74 -15.38 -5.75
N ASP A 125 15.34 -14.23 -6.00
CA ASP A 125 14.63 -13.02 -6.39
C ASP A 125 14.04 -13.16 -7.82
N ALA A 126 14.77 -13.82 -8.73
CA ALA A 126 14.29 -14.17 -10.06
C ALA A 126 13.09 -15.13 -10.00
N PHE A 127 13.22 -16.27 -9.30
CA PHE A 127 12.13 -17.25 -9.18
C PHE A 127 10.90 -16.69 -8.47
N LEU A 128 11.11 -15.85 -7.45
CA LEU A 128 10.02 -15.17 -6.76
C LEU A 128 9.30 -14.18 -7.68
N GLY A 129 10.06 -13.42 -8.46
CA GLY A 129 9.54 -12.51 -9.48
C GLY A 129 8.70 -13.25 -10.52
N LEU A 130 9.23 -14.34 -11.09
CA LEU A 130 8.51 -15.18 -12.05
C LEU A 130 7.21 -15.74 -11.47
N ASN A 131 7.26 -16.31 -10.26
CA ASN A 131 6.09 -16.88 -9.60
C ASN A 131 5.01 -15.82 -9.35
N LYS A 132 5.39 -14.65 -8.84
CA LYS A 132 4.46 -13.53 -8.58
C LYS A 132 3.84 -13.01 -9.87
N THR A 133 4.63 -12.87 -10.93
CA THR A 133 4.12 -12.43 -12.24
C THR A 133 3.16 -13.45 -12.84
N CYS A 134 3.50 -14.74 -12.80
CA CYS A 134 2.58 -15.81 -13.23
C CYS A 134 1.24 -15.74 -12.50
N ARG A 135 1.27 -15.58 -11.17
CA ARG A 135 0.06 -15.46 -10.35
C ARG A 135 -0.77 -14.22 -10.67
N LYS A 136 -0.13 -13.08 -10.93
CA LYS A 136 -0.83 -11.85 -11.38
C LYS A 136 -1.44 -12.02 -12.76
N LEU A 137 -0.80 -12.78 -13.63
CA LEU A 137 -1.28 -13.03 -14.98
C LEU A 137 -2.36 -14.11 -15.07
N GLY A 138 -2.52 -14.93 -14.01
CA GLY A 138 -3.46 -16.05 -13.98
C GLY A 138 -2.93 -17.31 -14.67
N VAL A 139 -1.61 -17.43 -14.81
CA VAL A 139 -0.96 -18.60 -15.43
C VAL A 139 -0.24 -19.44 -14.37
N SER A 140 -0.17 -20.75 -14.60
CA SER A 140 0.58 -21.67 -13.74
C SER A 140 2.07 -21.38 -13.82
N PHE A 141 2.71 -21.17 -12.68
CA PHE A 141 4.17 -21.02 -12.60
C PHE A 141 4.90 -22.27 -13.11
N TRP A 142 4.36 -23.46 -12.83
CA TRP A 142 4.95 -24.72 -13.26
C TRP A 142 4.80 -24.95 -14.76
N ASP A 143 3.66 -24.58 -15.36
CA ASP A 143 3.50 -24.68 -16.82
C ASP A 143 4.42 -23.67 -17.53
N TYR A 144 4.59 -22.48 -16.95
CA TYR A 144 5.56 -21.50 -17.46
C TYR A 144 6.99 -22.04 -17.43
N LEU A 145 7.42 -22.57 -16.28
CA LEU A 145 8.76 -23.14 -16.14
C LEU A 145 8.94 -24.36 -17.05
N GLY A 146 7.94 -25.24 -17.13
CA GLY A 146 7.94 -26.41 -18.01
C GLY A 146 8.08 -26.02 -19.47
N THR A 147 7.36 -24.99 -19.93
CA THR A 147 7.50 -24.46 -21.30
C THR A 147 8.93 -23.98 -21.57
N ARG A 148 9.60 -23.34 -20.59
CA ARG A 148 10.98 -22.83 -20.75
C ARG A 148 12.03 -23.93 -20.70
N LEU A 149 11.76 -25.02 -19.97
CA LEU A 149 12.67 -26.15 -19.81
C LEU A 149 12.38 -27.31 -20.79
N GLY A 150 11.38 -27.18 -21.66
CA GLY A 150 10.98 -28.24 -22.60
C GLY A 150 10.27 -29.42 -21.94
N ALA A 151 9.71 -29.24 -20.74
CA ALA A 151 8.92 -30.28 -20.07
C ALA A 151 7.51 -30.40 -20.69
N PRO A 152 6.87 -31.59 -20.63
CA PRO A 152 5.50 -31.76 -21.10
C PRO A 152 4.53 -30.87 -20.31
N VAL A 153 3.83 -29.97 -21.00
CA VAL A 153 2.80 -29.09 -20.43
C VAL A 153 1.54 -29.13 -21.28
N ALA A 154 0.37 -28.98 -20.67
CA ALA A 154 -0.91 -29.08 -21.38
C ALA A 154 -1.12 -27.96 -22.40
N SER A 155 -0.55 -26.78 -22.17
CA SER A 155 -0.56 -25.65 -23.10
C SER A 155 0.71 -24.81 -22.90
N PRO A 156 1.48 -24.54 -23.96
CA PRO A 156 2.67 -23.69 -23.87
C PRO A 156 2.32 -22.28 -23.37
N VAL A 157 3.07 -21.78 -22.39
CA VAL A 157 2.87 -20.43 -21.85
C VAL A 157 3.79 -19.43 -22.60
N PRO A 158 3.23 -18.35 -23.19
CA PRO A 158 4.02 -17.28 -23.83
C PRO A 158 4.99 -16.60 -22.88
N ASN A 159 5.86 -15.72 -23.38
CA ASN A 159 6.78 -14.99 -22.50
C ASN A 159 5.98 -14.10 -21.53
N LEU A 160 6.40 -14.04 -20.26
CA LEU A 160 5.74 -13.16 -19.29
C LEU A 160 5.79 -11.71 -19.77
N ALA A 161 6.87 -11.29 -20.44
CA ALA A 161 6.97 -9.96 -21.03
C ALA A 161 5.86 -9.70 -22.06
N GLU A 162 5.60 -10.66 -22.96
CA GLU A 162 4.52 -10.56 -23.96
C GLU A 162 3.15 -10.48 -23.29
N LEU A 163 2.90 -11.32 -22.28
CA LEU A 163 1.64 -11.33 -21.53
C LEU A 163 1.42 -10.04 -20.74
N VAL A 164 2.49 -9.44 -20.20
CA VAL A 164 2.44 -8.14 -19.52
C VAL A 164 2.12 -7.03 -20.51
N THR A 165 2.83 -6.97 -21.64
CA THR A 165 2.58 -5.96 -22.69
C THR A 165 1.15 -6.06 -23.21
N ALA A 166 0.65 -7.27 -23.50
CA ALA A 166 -0.73 -7.48 -23.94
C ALA A 166 -1.77 -6.95 -22.94
N ARG A 167 -1.53 -7.10 -21.63
CA ARG A 167 -2.41 -6.58 -20.57
C ARG A 167 -2.33 -5.07 -20.38
N CYS A 168 -1.22 -4.42 -20.72
CA CYS A 168 -1.08 -2.97 -20.61
C CYS A 168 -1.80 -2.22 -21.75
N HIS A 169 -2.05 -2.89 -22.87
CA HIS A 169 -2.76 -2.33 -24.03
C HIS A 169 -4.26 -2.62 -24.05
N ALA A 170 -4.77 -3.42 -23.10
CA ALA A 170 -6.17 -3.77 -22.93
C ALA A 170 -6.84 -2.86 -21.87
#